data_AF-A0A4U6BGT9-F1
#
_entry.id   AF-A0A4U6BGT9-F1
#
_cell.length_a   1.000
_cell.length_b   1.000
_cell.length_c   1.000
_cell.angle_alpha   90.00
_cell.angle_beta   90.00
_cell.angle_gamma   90.00
#
_symmetry.space_group_name_H-M   'P 1'
#
loop_
_entity.id
_entity.type
_entity.pdbx_description
1 polymer ?
#
loop_
_entity_poly.entity_id
_entity_poly.type
_entity_poly.pdbx_seq_one_letter_code
_entity_poly.pdbx_strand_id
1 'polypeptide(L)'
;MKERDLARLRDLRRLREQRASEKVARHRVATDRAAAQAKQAAEAVADQLHQVAADEQASLGALTGQAVSVRDLHVIQNRFERMAQEVDRRRRLHEEALAVQEECGKELAEAREHHALRLNDVSKLDSALRQLRSRNMHRAMAVQELAAEEELVPSARGGGNP
;
A
#
# COMPACT_ATOMS: atom_id res chain seq x y z
N MET A 1 -3.98 -30.21 -19.75
CA MET A 1 -3.87 -29.91 -18.31
C MET A 1 -5.17 -30.34 -17.63
N LYS A 2 -5.14 -31.02 -16.49
CA LYS A 2 -6.37 -31.53 -15.83
C LYS A 2 -6.98 -30.44 -14.94
N GLU A 3 -8.29 -30.50 -14.67
CA GLU A 3 -8.98 -29.54 -13.78
C GLU A 3 -8.29 -29.42 -12.42
N ARG A 4 -7.79 -30.54 -11.89
CA ARG A 4 -7.00 -30.61 -10.65
C ARG A 4 -5.72 -29.78 -10.69
N ASP A 5 -5.03 -29.74 -11.83
CA ASP A 5 -3.78 -28.98 -11.99
C ASP A 5 -4.06 -27.48 -12.04
N LEU A 6 -5.14 -27.08 -12.73
CA LEU A 6 -5.62 -25.68 -12.75
C LEU A 6 -6.09 -25.21 -11.37
N ALA A 7 -6.79 -26.06 -10.62
CA ALA A 7 -7.21 -25.75 -9.26
C ALA A 7 -6.00 -25.52 -8.34
N ARG A 8 -4.98 -26.39 -8.40
CA ARG A 8 -3.72 -26.21 -7.65
C ARG A 8 -3.01 -24.92 -8.03
N LEU A 9 -2.95 -24.60 -9.32
CA LEU A 9 -2.35 -23.36 -9.80
C LEU A 9 -3.12 -22.13 -9.28
N ARG A 10 -4.45 -22.18 -9.27
CA ARG A 10 -5.29 -21.12 -8.70
C ARG A 10 -4.95 -20.90 -7.23
N ASP A 11 -4.86 -21.96 -6.45
CA ASP A 11 -4.60 -21.84 -5.01
C ASP A 11 -3.19 -21.25 -4.75
N LEU A 12 -2.19 -21.64 -5.55
CA LEU A 12 -0.86 -21.01 -5.51
C LEU A 12 -0.89 -19.52 -5.88
N ARG A 13 -1.69 -19.14 -6.89
CA ARG A 13 -1.82 -17.72 -7.29
C ARG A 13 -2.58 -16.91 -6.24
N ARG A 14 -3.60 -17.48 -5.59
CA ARG A 14 -4.29 -16.86 -4.44
C ARG A 14 -3.33 -16.61 -3.29
N LEU A 15 -2.46 -17.57 -2.96
CA LEU A 15 -1.46 -17.34 -1.92
C LEU A 15 -0.48 -16.20 -2.27
N ARG A 16 -0.10 -16.06 -3.54
CA ARG A 16 0.74 -14.94 -4.00
C ARG A 16 0.01 -13.60 -3.96
N GLU A 17 -1.27 -13.59 -4.29
CA GLU A 17 -2.14 -12.42 -4.18
C GLU A 17 -2.29 -11.99 -2.71
N GLN A 18 -2.55 -12.93 -1.80
CA GLN A 18 -2.59 -12.67 -0.36
C GLN A 18 -1.30 -12.09 0.18
N ARG A 19 -0.14 -12.64 -0.21
CA ARG A 19 1.15 -12.05 0.17
C ARG A 19 1.35 -10.65 -0.40
N ALA A 20 0.84 -10.37 -1.60
CA ALA A 20 0.90 -9.03 -2.18
C ALA A 20 -0.02 -8.06 -1.44
N SER A 21 -1.23 -8.48 -1.02
CA SER A 21 -2.14 -7.64 -0.24
C SER A 21 -1.59 -7.36 1.17
N GLU A 22 -0.95 -8.35 1.80
CA GLU A 22 -0.23 -8.15 3.07
C GLU A 22 0.90 -7.12 2.93
N LYS A 23 1.66 -7.16 1.82
CA LYS A 23 2.69 -6.13 1.54
C LYS A 23 2.07 -4.75 1.41
N VAL A 24 0.96 -4.61 0.67
CA VAL A 24 0.22 -3.34 0.56
C VAL A 24 -0.20 -2.82 1.94
N ALA A 25 -0.71 -3.70 2.81
CA ALA A 25 -1.10 -3.33 4.17
C ALA A 25 0.11 -2.83 4.98
N ARG A 26 1.27 -3.49 4.88
CA ARG A 26 2.51 -3.07 5.55
C ARG A 26 3.00 -1.70 5.06
N HIS A 27 3.08 -1.50 3.74
CA HIS A 27 3.49 -0.21 3.18
C HIS A 27 2.49 0.89 3.55
N ARG A 28 1.19 0.61 3.59
CA ARG A 28 0.19 1.59 4.04
C ARG A 28 0.46 2.06 5.47
N VAL A 29 0.71 1.13 6.39
CA VAL A 29 1.07 1.47 7.77
C VAL A 29 2.38 2.28 7.81
N ALA A 30 3.36 1.97 6.97
CA ALA A 30 4.60 2.73 6.87
C ALA A 30 4.36 4.17 6.36
N THR A 31 3.56 4.33 5.30
CA THR A 31 3.18 5.65 4.76
C THR A 31 2.44 6.48 5.81
N ASP A 32 1.49 5.89 6.54
CA ASP A 32 0.73 6.58 7.59
C ASP A 32 1.65 7.06 8.72
N ARG A 33 2.64 6.24 9.11
CA ARG A 33 3.65 6.61 10.11
C ARG A 33 4.58 7.72 9.61
N ALA A 34 5.06 7.62 8.38
CA ALA A 34 5.94 8.64 7.80
C ALA A 34 5.22 9.99 7.68
N ALA A 35 3.94 9.98 7.26
CA ALA A 35 3.11 11.18 7.23
C ALA A 35 2.90 11.79 8.63
N ALA A 36 2.69 10.97 9.65
CA ALA A 36 2.59 11.45 11.03
C ALA A 36 3.90 12.07 11.52
N GLN A 37 5.05 11.47 11.19
CA GLN A 37 6.37 12.01 11.54
C GLN A 37 6.64 13.35 10.84
N ALA A 38 6.34 13.46 9.55
CA ALA A 38 6.48 14.71 8.81
C ALA A 38 5.61 15.83 9.40
N LYS A 39 4.36 15.51 9.80
CA LYS A 39 3.47 16.45 10.49
C LYS A 39 4.03 16.89 11.84
N GLN A 40 4.52 15.96 12.66
CA GLN A 40 5.13 16.28 13.95
C GLN A 40 6.38 17.16 13.79
N ALA A 41 7.21 16.89 12.78
CA ALA A 41 8.37 17.72 12.48
C ALA A 41 7.96 19.14 12.04
N ALA A 42 6.91 19.26 11.23
CA ALA A 42 6.37 20.56 10.84
C ALA A 42 5.85 21.36 12.05
N GLU A 43 5.09 20.71 12.93
CA GLU A 43 4.59 21.30 14.18
C GLU A 43 5.76 21.75 15.07
N ALA A 44 6.79 20.93 15.24
CA ALA A 44 7.97 21.26 16.02
C ALA A 44 8.79 22.43 15.44
N VAL A 45 8.75 22.66 14.13
CA VAL A 45 9.32 23.85 13.48
C VAL A 45 8.46 25.08 13.76
N ALA A 46 7.13 24.96 13.63
CA ALA A 46 6.20 26.05 13.90
C ALA A 46 6.28 26.51 15.37
N ASP A 47 6.28 25.57 16.31
CA ASP A 47 6.42 25.85 17.75
C ASP A 47 7.75 26.57 18.05
N GLN A 48 8.85 26.12 17.45
CA GLN A 48 10.15 26.75 17.62
C GLN A 48 10.14 28.19 17.07
N LEU A 49 9.57 28.41 15.89
CA LEU A 49 9.47 29.75 15.30
C LEU A 49 8.62 30.69 16.17
N HIS A 50 7.50 30.20 16.72
CA HIS A 50 6.67 30.96 17.65
C HIS A 50 7.43 31.33 18.93
N GLN A 51 8.19 30.39 19.50
CA GLN A 51 9.03 30.66 20.68
C GLN A 51 10.13 31.68 20.37
N VAL A 52 10.81 31.56 19.23
CA VAL A 52 11.83 32.51 18.78
C VAL A 52 11.25 33.91 18.65
N ALA A 53 10.10 34.06 17.99
CA ALA A 53 9.45 35.34 17.82
C ALA A 53 9.01 35.96 19.16
N ALA A 54 8.48 35.16 20.09
CA ALA A 54 8.12 35.63 21.42
C ALA A 54 9.34 36.07 22.24
N ASP A 55 10.42 35.30 22.20
CA ASP A 55 11.69 35.62 22.87
C ASP A 55 12.33 36.89 22.29
N GLU A 56 12.26 37.08 20.98
CA GLU A 56 12.72 38.29 20.27
C GLU A 56 11.93 39.51 20.70
N GLN A 57 10.59 39.43 20.63
CA GLN A 57 9.70 40.49 21.08
C GLN A 57 9.97 40.88 22.55
N ALA A 58 10.15 39.89 23.43
CA ALA A 58 10.42 40.12 24.84
C ALA A 58 11.81 40.74 25.09
N SER A 59 12.85 40.22 24.42
CA SER A 59 14.23 40.69 24.58
C SER A 59 14.40 42.12 24.07
N LEU A 60 13.83 42.42 22.89
CA LEU A 60 13.85 43.78 22.33
C LEU A 60 12.95 44.73 23.14
N GLY A 61 11.78 44.24 23.57
CA GLY A 61 10.86 44.99 24.44
C GLY A 61 11.50 45.44 25.74
N ALA A 62 12.30 44.58 26.39
CA ALA A 62 13.02 44.89 27.62
C ALA A 62 14.08 46.00 27.46
N LEU A 63 14.62 46.18 26.25
CA LEU A 63 15.59 47.24 25.95
C LEU A 63 14.94 48.59 25.64
N THR A 64 13.63 48.63 25.38
CA THR A 64 12.92 49.85 25.03
C THR A 64 12.98 50.86 26.18
N GLY A 65 13.53 52.05 25.92
CA GLY A 65 13.63 53.11 26.94
C GLY A 65 14.79 52.97 27.92
N GLN A 66 15.68 51.98 27.76
CA GLN A 66 16.90 51.83 28.55
C GLN A 66 18.15 52.26 27.77
N ALA A 67 19.19 52.70 28.48
CA ALA A 67 20.51 52.88 27.88
C ALA A 67 21.15 51.50 27.66
N VAL A 68 21.33 51.12 26.40
CA VAL A 68 21.83 49.78 26.01
C VAL A 68 23.32 49.87 25.68
N SER A 69 24.13 48.96 26.22
CA SER A 69 25.54 48.87 25.84
C SER A 69 25.73 47.99 24.59
N VAL A 70 26.84 48.19 23.88
CA VAL A 70 27.23 47.31 22.76
C VAL A 70 27.33 45.85 23.20
N ARG A 71 27.76 45.61 24.45
CA ARG A 71 27.86 44.25 25.01
C ARG A 71 26.48 43.59 25.10
N ASP A 72 25.45 44.33 25.51
CA ASP A 72 24.09 43.79 25.67
C ASP A 72 23.50 43.41 24.30
N LEU A 73 23.70 44.27 23.29
CA LEU A 73 23.31 43.96 21.91
C LEU A 73 24.01 42.70 21.39
N HIS A 74 25.29 42.53 21.70
CA HIS A 74 26.04 41.37 21.24
C HIS A 74 25.59 40.07 21.93
N VAL A 75 25.19 40.12 23.20
CA VAL A 75 24.62 38.96 23.90
C VAL A 75 23.30 38.54 23.25
N ILE A 76 22.44 39.49 22.93
CA ILE A 76 21.14 39.24 22.30
C ILE A 76 21.33 38.69 20.88
N GLN A 77 22.22 39.29 20.09
CA GLN A 77 22.58 38.80 18.76
C GLN A 77 23.05 37.34 18.79
N ASN A 78 24.03 37.02 19.65
CA ASN A 78 24.55 35.65 19.79
C ASN A 78 23.46 34.64 20.20
N ARG A 79 22.49 35.06 21.02
CA ARG A 79 21.36 34.21 21.39
C ARG A 79 20.49 33.90 20.17
N PHE A 80 20.08 34.91 19.40
CA PHE A 80 19.20 34.69 18.24
C PHE A 80 19.91 33.97 17.10
N GLU A 81 21.22 34.15 16.93
CA GLU A 81 22.02 33.34 15.99
C GLU A 81 21.97 31.85 16.35
N ARG A 82 22.10 31.48 17.63
CA ARG A 82 21.96 30.08 18.07
C ARG A 82 20.54 29.55 17.87
N MET A 83 19.53 30.36 18.14
CA MET A 83 18.14 29.97 17.94
C MET A 83 17.81 29.77 16.46
N ALA A 84 18.35 30.61 15.57
CA ALA A 84 18.22 30.46 14.12
C ALA A 84 18.87 29.16 13.63
N GLN A 85 20.07 28.82 14.12
CA GLN A 85 20.72 27.55 13.81
C GLN A 85 19.88 26.34 14.24
N GLU A 86 19.20 26.43 15.39
CA GLU A 86 18.30 25.37 15.87
C GLU A 86 17.06 25.23 14.99
N VAL A 87 16.46 26.35 14.56
CA VAL A 87 15.34 26.35 13.60
C VAL A 87 15.77 25.69 12.29
N ASP A 88 16.93 26.05 11.76
CA ASP A 88 17.45 25.47 10.51
C ASP A 88 17.70 23.97 10.65
N ARG A 89 18.20 23.52 11.79
CA ARG A 89 18.35 22.09 12.09
C ARG A 89 17.00 21.37 12.06
N ARG A 90 15.96 21.95 12.68
CA ARG A 90 14.61 21.36 12.68
C ARG A 90 13.96 21.37 11.30
N ARG A 91 14.20 22.40 10.48
CA ARG A 91 13.74 22.45 9.09
C ARG A 91 14.35 21.33 8.26
N ARG A 92 15.65 21.06 8.41
CA ARG A 92 16.30 19.92 7.74
C ARG A 92 15.69 18.59 8.14
N LEU A 93 15.43 18.38 9.44
CA LEU A 93 14.74 17.17 9.91
C LEU A 93 13.32 17.03 9.34
N HIS A 94 12.61 18.14 9.18
CA HIS A 94 11.30 18.14 8.52
C HIS A 94 11.40 17.79 7.03
N GLU A 95 12.38 18.33 6.31
CA GLU A 95 12.66 17.99 4.91
C GLU A 95 13.02 16.50 4.74
N GLU A 96 13.87 15.97 5.63
CA GLU A 96 14.19 14.53 5.66
C GLU A 96 12.93 13.68 5.90
N ALA A 97 12.05 14.09 6.83
CA ALA A 97 10.80 13.38 7.08
C ALA A 97 9.84 13.42 5.87
N LEU A 98 9.81 14.54 5.12
CA LEU A 98 9.04 14.64 3.88
C LEU A 98 9.59 13.71 2.79
N ALA A 99 10.92 13.62 2.65
CA ALA A 99 11.54 12.70 1.70
C ALA A 99 11.16 11.24 2.02
N VAL A 100 11.22 10.83 3.28
CA VAL A 100 10.80 9.49 3.73
C VAL A 100 9.31 9.25 3.46
N GLN A 101 8.45 10.25 3.68
CA GLN A 101 7.02 10.16 3.36
C GLN A 101 6.80 9.93 1.86
N GLU A 102 7.53 10.64 1.00
CA GLU A 102 7.45 10.48 -0.45
C GLU A 102 7.91 9.09 -0.89
N GLU A 103 9.03 8.59 -0.37
CA GLU A 103 9.54 7.24 -0.64
C GLU A 103 8.53 6.17 -0.23
N CYS A 104 7.99 6.24 0.98
CA CYS A 104 6.95 5.31 1.44
C CYS A 104 5.69 5.37 0.55
N GLY A 105 5.36 6.55 0.01
CA GLY A 105 4.27 6.74 -0.94
C GLY A 105 4.52 6.02 -2.27
N LYS A 106 5.75 6.10 -2.80
CA LYS A 106 6.17 5.38 -4.02
C LYS A 106 6.11 3.87 -3.83
N GLU A 107 6.67 3.37 -2.73
CA GLU A 107 6.63 1.93 -2.41
C GLU A 107 5.19 1.39 -2.28
N LEU A 108 4.29 2.17 -1.67
CA LEU A 108 2.88 1.81 -1.57
C LEU A 108 2.21 1.74 -2.95
N ALA A 109 2.54 2.67 -3.85
CA ALA A 109 2.02 2.66 -5.21
C ALA A 109 2.49 1.42 -5.98
N GLU A 110 3.79 1.10 -5.92
CA GLU A 110 4.37 -0.10 -6.54
C GLU A 110 3.76 -1.39 -5.96
N ALA A 111 3.59 -1.46 -4.64
CA ALA A 111 2.96 -2.60 -3.99
C ALA A 111 1.51 -2.81 -4.45
N ARG A 112 0.75 -1.71 -4.62
CA ARG A 112 -0.64 -1.75 -5.13
C ARG A 112 -0.69 -2.23 -6.57
N GLU A 113 0.20 -1.74 -7.43
CA GLU A 113 0.28 -2.20 -8.82
C GLU A 113 0.59 -3.70 -8.89
N HIS A 114 1.60 -4.15 -8.13
CA HIS A 114 1.94 -5.56 -8.07
C HIS A 114 0.77 -6.41 -7.52
N HIS A 115 0.05 -5.94 -6.50
CA HIS A 115 -1.15 -6.62 -6.01
C HIS A 115 -2.25 -6.72 -7.08
N ALA A 116 -2.51 -5.64 -7.81
CA ALA A 116 -3.49 -5.63 -8.90
C ALA A 116 -3.15 -6.65 -10.01
N LEU A 117 -1.86 -6.78 -10.36
CA LEU A 117 -1.39 -7.81 -11.30
C LEU A 117 -1.68 -9.22 -10.79
N ARG A 118 -1.43 -9.49 -9.49
CA ARG A 118 -1.73 -10.81 -8.89
C ARG A 118 -3.22 -11.10 -8.83
N LEU A 119 -4.04 -10.10 -8.53
CA LEU A 119 -5.49 -10.22 -8.53
C LEU A 119 -6.03 -10.57 -9.93
N ASN A 120 -5.52 -9.89 -10.97
CA ASN A 120 -5.86 -10.18 -12.37
C ASN A 120 -5.49 -11.63 -12.75
N ASP A 121 -4.29 -12.06 -12.37
CA ASP A 121 -3.80 -13.41 -12.57
C ASP A 121 -4.68 -14.50 -11.93
N VAL A 122 -5.25 -14.23 -10.75
CA VAL A 122 -6.21 -15.12 -10.09
C VAL A 122 -7.54 -15.11 -10.84
N SER A 123 -8.06 -13.93 -11.20
CA SER A 123 -9.32 -13.78 -11.93
C SER A 123 -9.31 -14.52 -13.28
N LYS A 124 -8.20 -14.46 -14.02
CA LYS A 124 -8.00 -15.22 -15.27
C LYS A 124 -8.14 -16.73 -15.05
N LEU A 125 -7.55 -17.27 -13.98
CA LEU A 125 -7.69 -18.69 -13.65
C LEU A 125 -9.09 -19.06 -13.20
N ASP A 126 -9.75 -18.20 -12.42
CA ASP A 126 -11.14 -18.40 -12.00
C ASP A 126 -12.10 -18.40 -13.20
N SER A 127 -11.83 -17.60 -14.22
CA SER A 127 -12.55 -17.64 -15.50
C SER A 127 -12.32 -18.96 -16.26
N ALA A 128 -11.05 -19.37 -16.41
CA ALA A 128 -10.70 -20.61 -17.10
C ALA A 128 -11.30 -21.86 -16.44
N LEU A 129 -11.27 -21.92 -15.10
CA LEU A 129 -11.89 -23.01 -14.34
C LEU A 129 -13.41 -23.06 -14.53
N ARG A 130 -14.10 -21.91 -14.53
CA ARG A 130 -15.54 -21.84 -14.82
C ARG A 130 -15.87 -22.38 -16.21
N GLN A 131 -15.11 -21.97 -17.22
CA GLN A 131 -15.30 -22.45 -18.60
C GLN A 131 -15.08 -23.96 -18.72
N LEU A 132 -14.03 -24.49 -18.08
CA LEU A 132 -13.75 -25.93 -18.09
C LEU A 132 -14.87 -26.74 -17.43
N ARG A 133 -15.37 -26.29 -16.28
CA ARG A 133 -16.48 -26.94 -15.57
C ARG A 133 -17.76 -26.95 -16.40
N SER A 134 -18.10 -25.83 -17.03
CA SER A 134 -19.25 -25.75 -17.94
C SER A 134 -19.12 -26.75 -19.10
N ARG A 135 -17.95 -26.82 -19.74
CA ARG A 135 -17.70 -27.80 -20.82
C ARG A 135 -17.78 -29.25 -20.35
N ASN A 136 -17.24 -29.55 -19.17
CA ASN A 136 -17.31 -30.89 -18.59
C ASN A 136 -18.75 -31.29 -18.27
N MET A 137 -19.56 -30.36 -17.76
CA MET A 137 -20.99 -30.56 -17.49
C MET A 137 -21.76 -30.85 -18.79
N HIS A 138 -21.57 -30.04 -19.83
CA HIS A 138 -22.22 -30.28 -21.13
C HIS A 138 -21.83 -31.63 -21.74
N ARG A 139 -20.54 -31.99 -21.65
CA ARG A 139 -20.08 -33.30 -22.11
C ARG A 139 -20.69 -34.45 -21.31
N ALA A 140 -20.82 -34.30 -19.99
CA ALA A 140 -21.43 -35.32 -19.14
C ALA A 140 -22.91 -35.52 -19.48
N MET A 141 -23.66 -34.44 -19.71
CA MET A 141 -25.06 -34.53 -20.15
C MET A 141 -25.19 -35.24 -21.51
N ALA A 142 -24.38 -34.86 -22.51
CA ALA A 142 -24.41 -35.52 -23.81
C ALA A 142 -24.07 -37.02 -23.73
N VAL A 143 -23.15 -37.42 -22.85
CA VAL A 143 -22.83 -38.85 -22.61
C VAL A 143 -23.99 -39.57 -21.94
N GLN A 144 -24.70 -38.93 -21.01
CA GLN A 144 -25.90 -39.50 -20.39
C GLN A 144 -27.06 -39.65 -21.37
N GLU A 145 -27.27 -38.68 -22.26
CA GLU A 145 -28.27 -38.74 -23.32
C GLU A 145 -27.99 -39.92 -24.25
N LEU A 146 -26.75 -40.08 -24.75
CA LEU A 146 -26.37 -41.21 -25.60
C LEU A 146 -26.54 -42.56 -24.89
N ALA A 147 -26.19 -42.65 -23.60
CA ALA A 147 -26.37 -43.88 -22.83
C ALA A 147 -27.86 -44.24 -22.65
N ALA A 148 -28.71 -43.24 -22.42
CA ALA A 148 -30.16 -43.45 -22.33
C ALA A 148 -30.76 -43.88 -23.69
N GLU A 149 -30.24 -43.36 -24.80
CA GLU A 149 -30.61 -43.81 -26.14
C GLU A 149 -30.18 -45.27 -26.42
N GLU A 150 -28.99 -45.69 -25.97
CA GLU A 150 -28.53 -47.10 -26.09
C GLU A 150 -29.38 -48.08 -25.25
N GLU A 151 -29.82 -47.69 -24.05
CA GLU A 151 -30.72 -48.50 -23.21
C GLU A 151 -32.14 -48.63 -23.78
N LEU A 152 -32.60 -47.64 -24.54
CA LEU A 152 -33.90 -47.62 -25.24
C LEU A 152 -33.90 -48.42 -26.55
N VAL A 153 -32.75 -48.92 -27.02
CA VAL A 153 -32.65 -49.85 -28.15
C VAL A 153 -32.53 -51.30 -27.62
N PRO A 154 -33.65 -51.99 -27.31
CA PRO A 154 -33.58 -53.40 -26.96
C PRO A 154 -33.18 -54.19 -28.21
N SER A 155 -32.04 -54.89 -28.12
CA SER A 155 -31.71 -56.12 -28.86
C SER A 155 -32.64 -56.47 -30.05
N ALA A 156 -32.52 -55.72 -31.16
CA ALA A 156 -33.00 -56.19 -32.47
C ALA A 156 -31.96 -57.11 -33.16
N ARG A 157 -30.99 -57.63 -32.41
CA ARG A 157 -29.94 -58.56 -32.86
C ARG A 157 -29.76 -59.70 -31.85
N GLY A 158 -30.84 -60.42 -31.57
CA GLY A 158 -30.86 -61.54 -30.63
C GLY A 158 -31.94 -62.54 -31.01
N GLY A 159 -31.93 -63.00 -32.25
CA GLY A 159 -32.87 -64.00 -32.76
C GLY A 159 -32.24 -64.81 -33.89
N GLY A 160 -31.19 -65.58 -33.59
CA GLY A 160 -31.07 -66.92 -34.19
C GLY A 160 -32.12 -67.80 -33.51
N ASN A 161 -32.77 -68.76 -34.13
CA ASN A 161 -32.30 -69.89 -34.95
C ASN A 161 -33.59 -70.70 -35.32
N PRO A 162 -33.54 -71.85 -36.02
CA PRO A 162 -32.66 -72.34 -37.09
C PRO A 162 -33.36 -72.42 -38.46
#